data_AF-A0A7X5SC44-F1
#
_entry.id   AF-A0A7X5SC44-F1
#
_cell.length_a   1.000
_cell.length_b   1.000
_cell.length_c   1.000
_cell.angle_alpha   90.00
_cell.angle_beta   90.00
_cell.angle_gamma   90.00
#
_symmetry.space_group_name_H-M   'P 1'
#
loop_
_entity.id
_entity.type
_entity.pdbx_description
1 polymer ?
#
loop_
_entity_poly.entity_id
_entity_poly.type
_entity_poly.pdbx_seq_one_letter_code
_entity_poly.pdbx_strand_id
1 'polypeptide(L)'
;GCASSGGSWVELAGTRYQVELAQNDADRAKGLMFRDAMADDHGMLFVHDRQEPLAYWMKNTKIALDILYFDNERRLVSQQRDVPPCSAGDACPP
;
A
#
# COMPACT_ATOMS: atom_id res chain seq x y z
N GLY A 1 -20.95 -15.25 -16.01
CA GLY A 1 -21.40 -14.38 -14.90
C GLY A 1 -20.51 -13.16 -14.89
N CYS A 2 -21.09 -11.97 -15.01
CA CYS A 2 -20.33 -10.72 -15.05
C CYS A 2 -19.71 -10.48 -13.67
N ALA A 3 -18.40 -10.67 -13.55
CA ALA A 3 -17.66 -10.17 -12.40
C ALA A 3 -17.73 -8.64 -12.49
N SER A 4 -18.36 -8.01 -11.50
CA SER A 4 -18.43 -6.55 -11.39
C SER A 4 -17.02 -5.98 -11.51
N SER A 5 -16.70 -5.43 -12.68
CA SER A 5 -15.41 -4.83 -13.02
C SER A 5 -15.28 -3.42 -12.43
N GLY A 6 -15.71 -3.25 -11.18
CA GLY A 6 -15.43 -2.06 -10.40
C GLY A 6 -14.17 -2.33 -9.58
N GLY A 7 -13.10 -1.56 -9.82
CA GLY A 7 -11.91 -1.60 -8.98
C GLY A 7 -12.26 -1.46 -7.51
N SER A 8 -11.45 -2.08 -6.65
CA SER A 8 -11.59 -1.86 -5.20
C SER A 8 -11.21 -0.41 -4.89
N TRP A 9 -11.86 0.20 -3.91
CA TRP A 9 -11.58 1.58 -3.53
C TRP A 9 -11.69 1.75 -2.01
N VAL A 10 -11.02 2.77 -1.50
CA VAL A 10 -11.14 3.23 -0.11
C VAL A 10 -11.44 4.73 -0.09
N GLU A 11 -12.04 5.21 0.99
CA GLU A 11 -12.30 6.63 1.20
C GLU A 11 -11.54 7.11 2.42
N LEU A 12 -10.69 8.12 2.24
CA LEU A 12 -9.89 8.74 3.29
C LEU A 12 -10.25 10.22 3.33
N ALA A 13 -10.75 10.69 4.48
CA ALA A 13 -11.17 12.08 4.68
C ALA A 13 -12.10 12.63 3.57
N GLY A 14 -13.00 11.80 3.05
CA GLY A 14 -13.93 12.17 1.97
C GLY A 14 -13.36 12.14 0.55
N THR A 15 -12.09 11.75 0.38
CA THR A 15 -11.46 11.54 -0.93
C THR A 15 -11.40 10.05 -1.23
N ARG A 16 -11.77 9.66 -2.45
CA ARG A 16 -11.75 8.25 -2.89
C ARG A 16 -10.46 7.92 -3.59
N TYR A 17 -9.90 6.77 -3.23
CA TYR A 17 -8.70 6.22 -3.82
C TYR A 17 -9.03 4.84 -4.40
N GLN A 18 -8.67 4.61 -5.66
CA GLN A 18 -8.67 3.28 -6.26
C GLN A 18 -7.54 2.46 -5.66
N VAL A 19 -7.82 1.25 -5.21
CA VAL A 19 -6.83 0.38 -4.59
C VAL A 19 -6.78 -0.98 -5.24
N GLU A 20 -5.57 -1.49 -5.36
CA GLU A 20 -5.32 -2.90 -5.61
C GLU A 20 -5.28 -3.65 -4.28
N LEU A 21 -5.88 -4.83 -4.21
CA LEU A 21 -5.92 -5.64 -2.98
C LEU A 21 -4.72 -6.60 -2.94
N ALA A 22 -3.87 -6.47 -1.93
CA ALA A 22 -2.82 -7.44 -1.63
C ALA A 22 -3.28 -8.35 -0.49
N GLN A 23 -3.81 -9.53 -0.85
CA GLN A 23 -4.45 -10.46 0.10
C GLN A 23 -3.59 -11.66 0.50
N ASN A 24 -2.63 -12.06 -0.35
CA ASN A 24 -1.73 -13.17 -0.09
C ASN A 24 -0.29 -12.67 0.16
N ASP A 25 0.56 -13.54 0.71
CA ASP A 25 1.95 -13.20 1.04
C ASP A 25 2.76 -12.74 -0.17
N ALA A 26 2.52 -13.33 -1.36
CA ALA A 26 3.25 -12.98 -2.57
C ALA A 26 2.91 -11.55 -3.04
N ASP A 27 1.62 -11.19 -3.04
CA ASP A 27 1.15 -9.86 -3.41
C ASP A 27 1.61 -8.82 -2.39
N ARG A 28 1.58 -9.16 -1.09
CA ARG A 28 2.08 -8.28 -0.03
C ARG A 28 3.60 -8.07 -0.12
N ALA A 29 4.35 -9.14 -0.37
CA ALA A 29 5.81 -9.06 -0.51
C ALA A 29 6.22 -8.25 -1.75
N LYS A 30 5.46 -8.36 -2.85
CA LYS A 30 5.68 -7.58 -4.06
C LYS A 30 5.26 -6.11 -3.88
N GLY A 31 4.13 -5.85 -3.21
CA GLY A 31 3.62 -4.51 -2.98
C GLY A 31 3.57 -3.66 -4.27
N LEU A 32 4.04 -2.42 -4.18
CA LEU A 32 4.16 -1.48 -5.30
C LEU A 32 5.56 -1.49 -5.95
N MET A 33 6.35 -2.54 -5.76
CA MET A 33 7.69 -2.66 -6.36
C MET A 33 7.63 -2.56 -7.89
N PHE A 34 8.71 -2.03 -8.46
CA PHE A 34 8.92 -1.91 -9.92
C PHE A 34 7.93 -1.04 -10.68
N ARG A 35 7.03 -0.31 -9.99
CA ARG A 35 6.20 0.70 -10.64
C ARG A 35 7.02 1.93 -10.97
N ASP A 36 6.95 2.38 -12.21
CA ASP A 36 7.59 3.62 -12.65
C ASP A 36 6.76 4.85 -12.28
N ALA A 37 5.43 4.71 -12.19
CA ALA A 37 4.50 5.75 -11.79
C ALA A 37 3.20 5.14 -11.22
N MET A 38 2.44 5.96 -10.49
CA MET A 38 1.09 5.66 -10.00
C MET A 38 0.30 6.97 -9.99
N ALA A 39 -1.01 6.92 -10.25
CA ALA A 39 -1.87 8.11 -10.14
C ALA A 39 -2.06 8.51 -8.67
N ASP A 40 -2.28 9.80 -8.42
CA ASP A 40 -2.40 10.35 -7.07
C ASP A 40 -3.62 9.82 -6.30
N ASP A 41 -4.64 9.36 -7.02
CA ASP A 41 -5.85 8.73 -6.50
C ASP A 41 -5.79 7.19 -6.53
N HIS A 42 -4.60 6.61 -6.73
CA HIS A 42 -4.37 5.18 -6.74
C HIS A 42 -3.49 4.72 -5.58
N GLY A 43 -3.68 3.48 -5.14
CA GLY A 43 -2.87 2.87 -4.10
C GLY A 43 -3.00 1.35 -4.04
N MET A 44 -2.48 0.77 -2.96
CA MET A 44 -2.62 -0.65 -2.67
C MET A 44 -3.05 -0.82 -1.22
N LEU A 45 -4.07 -1.64 -1.00
CA LEU A 45 -4.56 -2.01 0.31
C LEU A 45 -4.04 -3.39 0.67
N PHE A 46 -3.21 -3.45 1.70
CA PHE A 46 -2.68 -4.67 2.26
C PHE A 46 -3.65 -5.19 3.32
N VAL A 47 -4.29 -6.33 3.03
CA VAL A 47 -5.22 -6.97 3.97
C VAL A 47 -4.46 -8.04 4.74
N HIS A 48 -4.57 -7.98 6.07
CA HIS A 48 -3.95 -8.92 7.00
C HIS A 48 -5.03 -9.56 7.87
N ASP A 49 -4.95 -10.87 8.07
CA ASP A 49 -5.93 -11.61 8.86
C ASP A 49 -5.77 -11.39 10.37
N ARG A 50 -4.61 -10.88 10.80
CA ARG A 50 -4.25 -10.66 12.20
C ARG A 50 -3.75 -9.24 12.41
N GLN A 51 -4.09 -8.67 13.57
CA GLN A 51 -3.61 -7.37 13.99
C GLN A 51 -2.23 -7.53 14.66
N GLU A 52 -1.19 -7.14 13.93
CA GLU A 52 0.19 -7.23 14.38
C GLU A 52 0.94 -5.95 13.97
N PRO A 53 2.02 -5.56 14.67
CA PRO A 53 2.91 -4.51 14.19
C PRO A 53 3.51 -4.93 12.84
N LEU A 54 3.27 -4.14 11.80
CA LEU A 54 3.76 -4.38 10.46
C LEU A 54 4.82 -3.34 10.12
N ALA A 55 5.89 -3.78 9.47
CA ALA A 55 6.89 -2.92 8.87
C ALA A 55 6.95 -3.21 7.37
N TYR A 56 6.80 -2.16 6.57
CA TYR A 56 6.99 -2.24 5.13
C TYR A 56 8.34 -1.65 4.74
N TRP A 57 9.06 -2.36 3.89
CA TRP A 57 10.26 -1.86 3.23
C TRP A 57 9.92 -1.19 1.89
N MET A 58 10.78 -0.28 1.44
CA MET A 58 10.64 0.40 0.14
C MET A 58 11.54 -0.19 -0.94
N LYS A 59 12.07 -1.40 -0.71
CA LYS A 59 13.01 -2.06 -1.64
C LYS A 59 12.40 -2.15 -3.04
N ASN A 60 13.12 -1.63 -4.04
CA ASN A 60 12.71 -1.58 -5.45
C ASN A 60 11.45 -0.73 -5.74
N THR A 61 11.05 0.15 -4.83
CA THR A 61 9.97 1.12 -5.05
C THR A 61 10.56 2.41 -5.60
N LYS A 62 10.15 2.80 -6.82
CA LYS A 62 10.68 3.99 -7.52
C LYS A 62 9.89 5.27 -7.26
N ILE A 63 8.72 5.14 -6.63
CA ILE A 63 7.83 6.25 -6.29
C ILE A 63 7.88 6.51 -4.78
N ALA A 64 7.77 7.77 -4.38
CA ALA A 64 7.56 8.12 -2.98
C ALA A 64 6.16 7.69 -2.56
N LEU A 65 6.00 7.21 -1.33
CA LEU A 65 4.72 6.67 -0.84
C LEU A 65 4.40 7.17 0.56
N ASP A 66 3.10 7.32 0.80
CA ASP A 66 2.54 7.41 2.14
C ASP A 66 2.02 6.03 2.56
N ILE A 67 2.39 5.58 3.75
CA ILE A 67 1.97 4.30 4.32
C ILE A 67 1.09 4.58 5.53
N LEU A 68 -0.17 4.18 5.45
CA LEU A 68 -1.18 4.39 6.47
C LEU A 68 -1.55 3.04 7.09
N TYR A 69 -1.45 2.93 8.42
CA TYR A 69 -1.75 1.71 9.16
C TYR A 69 -3.09 1.85 9.88
N PHE A 70 -4.00 0.90 9.64
CA PHE A 70 -5.33 0.88 10.25
C PHE A 70 -5.50 -0.33 11.16
N ASP A 71 -6.25 -0.16 12.25
CA ASP A 71 -6.70 -1.28 13.08
C ASP A 71 -7.95 -1.98 12.51
N ASN A 72 -8.39 -3.04 13.18
CA ASN A 72 -9.61 -3.80 12.81
C ASN A 72 -10.90 -2.96 12.92
N GLU A 73 -10.89 -1.88 13.69
CA GLU A 73 -11.97 -0.89 13.78
C GLU A 73 -11.90 0.17 12.68
N ARG A 74 -10.96 0.01 11.71
CA ARG A 74 -10.72 0.91 10.58
C ARG A 74 -10.26 2.31 11.01
N ARG A 75 -9.62 2.42 12.17
CA ARG A 75 -9.03 3.68 12.64
C ARG A 75 -7.57 3.73 12.24
N LEU A 76 -7.13 4.91 11.80
CA LEU A 76 -5.71 5.17 11.53
C LEU A 76 -4.94 5.17 12.86
N VAL A 77 -4.04 4.20 13.03
CA VAL A 77 -3.25 4.05 14.26
C VAL A 77 -1.81 4.55 14.10
N SER A 78 -1.30 4.57 12.87
CA SER A 78 0.03 5.08 12.54
C SER A 78 0.10 5.47 11.07
N GLN A 79 1.04 6.36 10.74
CA GLN A 79 1.32 6.77 9.37
C GLN A 79 2.80 7.10 9.19
N GLN A 80 3.33 6.76 8.03
CA GLN A 80 4.62 7.21 7.53
C GLN A 80 4.37 7.97 6.23
N ARG A 81 4.74 9.24 6.19
CA ARG A 81 4.52 10.09 5.01
C ARG A 81 5.84 10.40 4.32
N ASP A 82 5.75 10.69 3.03
CA ASP A 82 6.86 11.08 2.18
C ASP A 82 8.00 10.04 2.24
N VAL A 83 7.64 8.76 2.34
CA VAL A 83 8.63 7.69 2.42
C VAL A 83 9.39 7.68 1.09
N PRO A 84 10.70 7.96 1.10
CA PRO A 84 11.43 8.15 -0.13
C PRO A 84 11.48 6.86 -0.95
N PRO A 85 11.53 6.97 -2.28
CA PRO A 85 11.74 5.80 -3.13
C PRO A 85 13.08 5.16 -2.78
N CYS A 86 13.12 3.83 -2.80
CA CYS A 86 14.36 3.09 -2.67
C CYS A 86 14.55 2.15 -3.86
N SER A 87 15.16 2.68 -4.90
CA SER A 87 15.53 1.92 -6.10
C SER A 87 16.86 1.18 -5.98
N ALA A 88 17.59 1.34 -4.86
CA ALA A 88 18.96 0.84 -4.68
C ALA A 88 19.05 -0.63 -4.22
N GLY A 89 17.98 -1.42 -4.33
CA GLY A 89 17.99 -2.82 -3.90
C GLY A 89 18.17 -2.97 -2.39
N ASP A 90 19.18 -3.73 -1.94
CA ASP A 90 19.44 -4.00 -0.52
C ASP A 90 20.03 -2.80 0.27
N ALA A 91 20.32 -1.69 -0.41
CA ALA A 91 20.94 -0.51 0.19
C ALA A 91 19.93 0.52 0.76
N CYS A 92 18.67 0.13 0.98
CA CYS A 92 17.71 1.01 1.65
C CYS A 92 18.11 1.19 3.12
N PRO A 93 18.20 2.43 3.63
CA PRO A 93 18.39 2.64 5.06
C PRO A 93 17.20 2.02 5.84
N PRO A 94 17.47 1.39 7.00
CA PRO A 94 16.46 0.72 7.82
C PRO A 94 15.49 1.70 8.50
#